data_AF-A0A938U8F0-F1
#
_entry.id   AF-A0A938U8F0-F1
#
_cell.length_a   1.000
_cell.length_b   1.000
_cell.length_c   1.000
_cell.angle_alpha   90.00
_cell.angle_beta   90.00
_cell.angle_gamma   90.00
#
_symmetry.space_group_name_H-M   'P 1'
#
loop_
_entity.id
_entity.type
_entity.pdbx_description
1 polymer ?
#
loop_
_entity_poly.entity_id
_entity_poly.type
_entity_poly.pdbx_seq_one_letter_code
_entity_poly.pdbx_strand_id
1 'polypeptide(L)'
;MSGRSLPLAATIFGALLLYSPRPALAAWFQWGTEGSYVHQTAHFLFAMAMLFFLYEMHQGGLSTFQGFRRLRWACWLLVVWNLDAIAGHSLEWALLNPVIMGQGLGQRLLMEDLHTWAYYFTRFTHYSLLPPAFYLFYRGVKEFAQETRSRSK
;
A
#
# COMPACT_ATOMS: atom_id res chain seq x y z
N MET A 1 -40.06 -13.20 -26.60
CA MET A 1 -39.06 -14.29 -26.55
C MET A 1 -37.76 -13.72 -26.02
N SER A 2 -37.55 -13.78 -24.70
CA SER A 2 -36.34 -13.27 -24.01
C SER A 2 -35.76 -14.42 -23.18
N GLY A 3 -34.51 -14.80 -23.42
CA GLY A 3 -33.91 -15.90 -22.66
C GLY A 3 -32.64 -16.53 -23.24
N ARG A 4 -31.69 -15.74 -23.77
CA ARG A 4 -30.42 -16.29 -24.30
C ARG A 4 -29.13 -15.53 -23.97
N SER A 5 -29.12 -14.67 -22.94
CA SER A 5 -27.90 -13.94 -22.51
C SER A 5 -27.19 -14.55 -21.29
N LEU A 6 -27.86 -15.40 -20.50
CA LEU A 6 -27.28 -16.10 -19.35
C LEU A 6 -26.10 -17.05 -19.66
N PRO A 7 -26.06 -17.82 -20.79
CA PRO A 7 -24.98 -18.78 -21.00
C PRO A 7 -23.67 -18.09 -21.35
N LEU A 8 -23.71 -16.95 -22.02
CA LEU A 8 -22.49 -16.22 -22.43
C LEU A 8 -21.79 -15.59 -21.24
N ALA A 9 -22.56 -14.94 -20.34
CA ALA A 9 -22.01 -14.35 -19.12
C ALA A 9 -21.43 -15.41 -18.18
N ALA A 10 -22.11 -16.56 -18.03
CA ALA A 10 -21.61 -17.68 -17.24
C ALA A 10 -20.34 -18.31 -17.85
N THR A 11 -20.27 -18.38 -19.18
CA THR A 11 -19.10 -18.92 -19.89
C THR A 11 -17.91 -17.96 -19.80
N ILE A 12 -18.14 -16.65 -19.94
CA ILE A 12 -17.12 -15.62 -19.75
C ILE A 12 -16.62 -15.63 -18.31
N PHE A 13 -17.53 -15.67 -17.33
CA PHE A 13 -17.16 -15.73 -15.91
C PHE A 13 -16.39 -17.02 -15.58
N GLY A 14 -16.82 -18.16 -16.10
CA GLY A 14 -16.12 -19.44 -15.96
C GLY A 14 -14.74 -19.42 -16.60
N ALA A 15 -14.60 -18.83 -17.80
CA ALA A 15 -13.31 -18.64 -18.46
C ALA A 15 -12.39 -17.73 -17.63
N LEU A 16 -12.91 -16.60 -17.11
CA LEU A 16 -12.15 -15.69 -16.25
C LEU A 16 -11.68 -16.35 -14.96
N LEU A 17 -12.47 -17.25 -14.38
CA LEU A 17 -12.08 -18.04 -13.20
C LEU A 17 -11.00 -19.09 -13.53
N LEU A 18 -11.02 -19.67 -14.73
CA LEU A 18 -9.98 -20.62 -15.17
C LEU A 18 -8.66 -19.92 -15.53
N TYR A 19 -8.73 -18.68 -16.02
CA TYR A 19 -7.58 -17.80 -16.22
C TYR A 19 -7.22 -16.98 -14.97
N SER A 20 -7.94 -17.17 -13.86
CA SER A 20 -7.58 -16.57 -12.59
C SER A 20 -6.19 -17.06 -12.21
N PRO A 21 -5.24 -16.15 -11.88
CA PRO A 21 -3.95 -16.57 -11.37
C PRO A 21 -4.19 -17.48 -10.17
N ARG A 22 -3.65 -18.71 -10.26
CA ARG A 22 -3.67 -19.62 -9.11
C ARG A 22 -2.92 -18.92 -7.98
N PRO A 23 -3.39 -19.03 -6.71
CA PRO A 23 -2.61 -18.56 -5.59
C PRO A 23 -1.31 -19.37 -5.58
N ALA A 24 -0.26 -18.81 -6.17
CA ALA A 24 1.08 -19.25 -5.89
C ALA A 24 1.23 -19.01 -4.39
N LEU A 25 1.41 -20.08 -3.63
CA LEU A 25 1.87 -19.99 -2.25
C LEU A 25 3.23 -19.31 -2.32
N ALA A 26 3.24 -17.98 -2.33
CA ALA A 26 4.41 -17.14 -2.30
C ALA A 26 5.00 -17.25 -0.90
N ALA A 27 5.52 -18.45 -0.58
CA ALA A 27 6.21 -18.70 0.67
C ALA A 27 7.49 -17.85 0.75
N TRP A 28 8.02 -17.41 -0.40
CA TRP A 28 9.22 -16.60 -0.49
C TRP A 28 9.11 -15.62 -1.66
N PHE A 29 9.18 -14.33 -1.36
CA PHE A 29 9.23 -13.25 -2.34
C PHE A 29 10.64 -13.21 -2.94
N GLN A 30 10.79 -13.50 -4.24
CA GLN A 30 12.05 -13.30 -4.98
C GLN A 30 12.00 -11.95 -5.71
N TRP A 31 12.93 -11.06 -5.39
CA TRP A 31 13.08 -9.75 -6.03
C TRP A 31 13.64 -9.91 -7.46
N GLY A 32 13.30 -8.97 -8.35
CA GLY A 32 13.62 -9.05 -9.79
C GLY A 32 12.63 -9.87 -10.62
N THR A 33 11.57 -10.37 -10.00
CA THR A 33 10.45 -11.08 -10.66
C THR A 33 9.37 -10.10 -11.12
N GLU A 34 8.50 -10.53 -12.03
CA GLU A 34 7.29 -9.79 -12.44
C GLU A 34 6.48 -9.29 -11.23
N GLY A 35 6.35 -10.13 -10.20
CA GLY A 35 5.67 -9.77 -8.95
C GLY A 35 6.29 -8.57 -8.24
N SER A 36 7.61 -8.43 -8.29
CA SER A 36 8.30 -7.27 -7.69
C SER A 36 8.08 -5.97 -8.45
N TYR A 37 8.03 -6.01 -9.78
CA TYR A 37 7.68 -4.84 -10.58
C TYR A 37 6.23 -4.42 -10.38
N VAL A 38 5.30 -5.39 -10.32
CA VAL A 38 3.89 -5.12 -10.04
C VAL A 38 3.71 -4.54 -8.64
N HIS A 39 4.40 -5.07 -7.64
CA HIS A 39 4.35 -4.55 -6.27
C HIS A 39 4.87 -3.10 -6.18
N GLN A 40 6.03 -2.82 -6.78
CA GLN A 40 6.59 -1.47 -6.87
C GLN A 40 5.64 -0.49 -7.57
N THR A 41 5.03 -0.94 -8.67
CA THR A 41 4.06 -0.14 -9.44
C THR A 41 2.80 0.14 -8.62
N ALA A 42 2.34 -0.82 -7.81
CA ALA A 42 1.20 -0.65 -6.92
C ALA A 42 1.46 0.47 -5.89
N HIS A 43 2.66 0.55 -5.31
CA HIS A 43 3.03 1.64 -4.42
C HIS A 43 3.01 3.01 -5.12
N PHE A 44 3.52 3.07 -6.35
CA PHE A 44 3.51 4.29 -7.15
C PHE A 44 2.10 4.77 -7.46
N LEU A 45 1.23 3.87 -7.95
CA LEU A 45 -0.16 4.17 -8.24
C LEU A 45 -0.92 4.59 -6.97
N PHE A 46 -0.66 3.93 -5.84
CA PHE A 46 -1.30 4.27 -4.57
C PHE A 46 -0.85 5.66 -4.06
N ALA A 47 0.44 5.99 -4.14
CA ALA A 47 0.92 7.33 -3.81
C ALA A 47 0.21 8.40 -4.65
N MET A 48 0.08 8.19 -5.97
CA MET A 48 -0.63 9.12 -6.85
C MET A 48 -2.12 9.23 -6.50
N ALA A 49 -2.79 8.12 -6.17
CA ALA A 49 -4.19 8.15 -5.73
C ALA A 49 -4.38 8.96 -4.45
N MET A 50 -3.44 8.88 -3.50
CA MET A 50 -3.50 9.68 -2.27
C MET A 50 -3.23 11.17 -2.55
N LEU A 51 -2.30 11.50 -3.44
CA LEU A 51 -2.09 12.87 -3.90
C LEU A 51 -3.33 13.43 -4.61
N PHE A 52 -4.00 12.62 -5.44
CA PHE A 52 -5.25 12.99 -6.07
C PHE A 52 -6.35 13.28 -5.02
N PHE A 53 -6.53 12.42 -4.01
CA PHE A 53 -7.47 12.72 -2.93
C PHE A 53 -7.12 13.96 -2.13
N LEU A 54 -5.82 14.20 -1.87
CA LEU A 54 -5.37 15.44 -1.23
C LEU A 54 -5.74 16.68 -2.08
N TYR A 55 -5.54 16.60 -3.39
CA TYR A 55 -5.92 17.65 -4.33
C TYR A 55 -7.44 17.89 -4.32
N GLU A 56 -8.27 16.85 -4.46
CA GLU A 56 -9.73 16.99 -4.42
C GLU A 56 -10.24 17.57 -3.09
N MET A 57 -9.70 17.11 -1.96
CA MET A 57 -10.04 17.65 -0.64
C MET A 57 -9.62 19.12 -0.46
N HIS A 58 -8.53 19.53 -1.12
CA HIS A 58 -8.08 20.92 -1.13
C HIS A 58 -9.01 21.79 -1.98
N GLN A 59 -9.26 21.38 -3.23
CA GLN A 59 -10.10 22.12 -4.17
C GLN A 59 -11.54 22.27 -3.67
N GLY A 60 -12.08 21.24 -3.01
CA GLY A 60 -13.42 21.28 -2.42
C GLY A 60 -13.53 22.05 -1.10
N GLY A 61 -12.43 22.63 -0.58
CA GLY A 61 -12.45 23.34 0.71
C GLY A 61 -12.82 22.44 1.91
N LEU A 62 -12.70 21.12 1.75
CA LEU A 62 -13.24 20.13 2.69
C LEU A 62 -12.43 20.05 4.00
N SER A 63 -11.24 20.66 4.02
CA SER A 63 -10.35 20.69 5.18
C SER A 63 -10.94 21.41 6.40
N THR A 64 -12.01 22.18 6.19
CA THR A 64 -12.80 22.84 7.25
C THR A 64 -13.47 21.82 8.17
N PHE A 65 -13.94 20.69 7.62
CA PHE A 65 -14.57 19.60 8.37
C PHE A 65 -13.55 18.71 9.09
N GLN A 66 -13.86 18.30 10.32
CA GLN A 66 -12.92 17.53 11.15
C GLN A 66 -12.58 16.16 10.53
N GLY A 67 -13.58 15.46 9.98
CA GLY A 67 -13.38 14.14 9.35
C GLY A 67 -12.40 14.21 8.17
N PHE A 68 -12.59 15.19 7.29
CA PHE A 68 -11.70 15.43 6.14
C PHE A 68 -10.30 15.85 6.56
N ARG A 69 -10.14 16.59 7.66
CA ARG A 69 -8.82 16.95 8.19
C ARG A 69 -8.02 15.73 8.61
N ARG A 70 -8.68 14.75 9.24
CA ARG A 70 -8.04 13.48 9.61
C ARG A 70 -7.71 12.63 8.39
N LEU A 71 -8.62 12.54 7.42
CA LEU A 71 -8.37 11.84 6.16
C LEU A 71 -7.22 12.46 5.37
N ARG A 72 -7.08 13.78 5.35
CA ARG A 72 -5.92 14.45 4.76
C ARG A 72 -4.61 14.00 5.40
N TRP A 73 -4.52 14.00 6.73
CA TRP A 73 -3.30 13.55 7.41
C TRP A 73 -3.03 12.06 7.17
N ALA A 74 -4.08 11.22 7.13
CA ALA A 74 -3.95 9.82 6.73
C ALA A 74 -3.39 9.70 5.31
N CYS A 75 -3.92 10.46 4.34
CA CYS A 75 -3.43 10.45 2.96
C CYS A 75 -1.97 10.90 2.87
N TRP A 76 -1.57 11.95 3.59
CA TRP A 76 -0.17 12.37 3.64
C TRP A 76 0.76 11.27 4.18
N LEU A 77 0.38 10.63 5.28
CA LEU A 77 1.16 9.50 5.82
C LEU A 77 1.23 8.33 4.82
N LEU A 78 0.14 8.04 4.11
CA LEU A 78 0.12 7.01 3.07
C LEU A 78 0.97 7.38 1.86
N VAL A 79 1.04 8.66 1.46
CA VAL A 79 1.99 9.12 0.43
C VAL A 79 3.42 8.84 0.89
N VAL A 80 3.78 9.29 2.10
CA VAL A 80 5.13 9.09 2.65
C VAL A 80 5.45 7.60 2.76
N TRP A 81 4.50 6.78 3.24
CA TRP A 81 4.66 5.33 3.33
C TRP A 81 4.92 4.66 1.98
N ASN A 82 4.21 5.07 0.93
CA ASN A 82 4.43 4.51 -0.41
C ASN A 82 5.77 4.98 -1.01
N LEU A 83 6.18 6.23 -0.79
CA LEU A 83 7.49 6.72 -1.23
C LEU A 83 8.64 6.01 -0.50
N ASP A 84 8.47 5.78 0.80
CA ASP A 84 9.39 5.01 1.63
C ASP A 84 9.51 3.55 1.14
N ALA A 85 8.40 2.91 0.78
CA ALA A 85 8.39 1.59 0.15
C ALA A 85 9.17 1.57 -1.18
N ILE A 86 8.88 2.54 -2.05
CA ILE A 86 9.54 2.67 -3.36
C ILE A 86 11.06 2.81 -3.18
N ALA A 87 11.49 3.65 -2.24
CA ALA A 87 12.89 3.83 -1.91
C ALA A 87 13.51 2.55 -1.34
N GLY A 88 12.85 1.92 -0.36
CA GLY A 88 13.33 0.70 0.28
C GLY A 88 13.50 -0.46 -0.71
N HIS A 89 12.54 -0.66 -1.61
CA HIS A 89 12.64 -1.68 -2.66
C HIS A 89 13.74 -1.35 -3.67
N SER A 90 13.90 -0.07 -4.04
CA SER A 90 14.98 0.35 -4.94
C SER A 90 16.36 0.11 -4.32
N LEU A 91 16.51 0.38 -3.03
CA LEU A 91 17.73 0.07 -2.26
C LEU A 91 17.95 -1.45 -2.19
N GLU A 92 16.90 -2.23 -1.95
CA GLU A 92 16.97 -3.70 -1.92
C GLU A 92 17.44 -4.28 -3.27
N TRP A 93 17.02 -3.70 -4.40
CA TRP A 93 17.47 -4.11 -5.73
C TRP A 93 18.92 -3.72 -6.02
N ALA A 94 19.39 -2.62 -5.43
CA ALA A 94 20.76 -2.15 -5.59
C ALA A 94 21.76 -2.85 -4.65
N LEU A 95 21.30 -3.54 -3.61
CA LEU A 95 22.16 -4.27 -2.69
C LEU A 95 22.73 -5.54 -3.35
N LEU A 96 24.03 -5.48 -3.68
CA LEU A 96 24.80 -6.62 -4.22
C LEU A 96 25.29 -7.57 -3.12
N ASN A 97 25.33 -7.12 -1.86
CA ASN A 97 25.89 -7.86 -0.72
C ASN A 97 24.80 -8.39 0.23
N PRO A 98 25.02 -9.56 0.86
CA PRO A 98 24.12 -10.06 1.90
C PRO A 98 24.15 -9.15 3.13
N VAL A 99 23.01 -8.53 3.42
CA VAL A 99 22.80 -7.59 4.55
C VAL A 99 22.90 -8.29 5.91
N ILE A 100 22.72 -9.62 5.93
CA ILE A 100 22.85 -10.48 7.10
C ILE A 100 23.94 -11.51 6.82
N MET A 101 24.94 -11.58 7.69
CA MET A 101 25.99 -12.59 7.66
C MET A 101 25.92 -13.53 8.86
N GLY A 102 26.26 -14.80 8.64
CA GLY A 102 26.17 -15.88 9.64
C GLY A 102 24.85 -16.68 9.58
N GLN A 103 24.76 -17.72 10.41
CA GLN A 103 23.57 -18.58 10.53
C GLN A 103 23.17 -18.75 12.01
N GLY A 104 21.87 -18.95 12.25
CA GLY A 104 21.33 -19.16 13.60
C GLY A 104 21.58 -17.97 14.53
N LEU A 105 21.94 -18.24 15.78
CA LEU A 105 22.21 -17.22 16.81
C LEU A 105 23.46 -16.37 16.54
N GLY A 106 24.28 -16.73 15.54
CA GLY A 106 25.48 -15.99 15.14
C GLY A 106 25.24 -14.94 14.06
N GLN A 107 23.98 -14.70 13.67
CA GLN A 107 23.64 -13.69 12.67
C GLN A 107 24.04 -12.29 13.12
N ARG A 108 24.67 -11.55 12.23
CA ARG A 108 25.05 -10.14 12.43
C ARG A 108 24.51 -9.30 11.30
N LEU A 109 24.00 -8.12 11.66
CA LEU A 109 23.66 -7.07 10.72
C LEU A 109 24.95 -6.38 10.33
N LEU A 110 25.27 -6.37 9.04
CA LEU A 110 26.39 -5.59 8.54
C LEU A 110 25.87 -4.18 8.26
N MET A 111 26.48 -3.17 8.88
CA MET A 111 26.12 -1.76 8.70
C MET A 111 27.36 -0.98 8.28
N GLU A 112 27.99 -1.44 7.21
CA GLU A 112 29.30 -0.95 6.77
C GLU A 112 29.21 0.34 5.95
N ASP A 113 28.08 0.56 5.27
CA ASP A 113 27.89 1.72 4.40
C ASP A 113 26.53 2.42 4.60
N LEU A 114 26.47 3.63 4.05
CA LEU A 114 25.31 4.51 4.15
C LEU A 114 24.08 3.92 3.42
N HIS A 115 24.31 3.10 2.38
CA HIS A 115 23.27 2.44 1.60
C HIS A 115 22.55 1.36 2.42
N THR A 116 23.31 0.59 3.21
CA THR A 116 22.82 -0.45 4.11
C THR A 116 22.08 0.14 5.30
N TRP A 117 22.57 1.27 5.84
CA TRP A 117 21.81 2.07 6.82
C TRP A 117 20.48 2.57 6.26
N ALA A 118 20.47 3.10 5.04
CA ALA A 118 19.24 3.55 4.38
C ALA A 118 18.26 2.39 4.17
N TYR A 119 18.74 1.21 3.79
CA TYR A 119 17.91 0.01 3.67
C TYR A 119 17.23 -0.36 5.00
N TYR A 120 17.97 -0.43 6.11
CA TYR A 120 17.38 -0.74 7.41
C TYR A 120 16.42 0.34 7.89
N PHE A 121 16.74 1.61 7.61
CA PHE A 121 15.85 2.71 7.95
C PHE A 121 14.52 2.57 7.24
N THR A 122 14.52 2.39 5.91
CA THR A 122 13.29 2.18 5.13
C THR A 122 12.50 0.96 5.59
N ARG A 123 13.14 -0.16 5.92
CA ARG A 123 12.47 -1.32 6.53
C ARG A 123 11.72 -0.95 7.82
N PHE A 124 12.35 -0.20 8.70
CA PHE A 124 11.76 0.18 9.99
C PHE A 124 10.63 1.21 9.84
N THR A 125 10.85 2.24 9.04
CA THR A 125 9.87 3.31 8.79
C THR A 125 8.65 2.79 8.05
N HIS A 126 8.83 1.86 7.11
CA HIS A 126 7.75 1.24 6.36
C HIS A 126 6.70 0.60 7.27
N TYR A 127 7.10 -0.16 8.30
CA TYR A 127 6.13 -0.72 9.25
C TYR A 127 5.56 0.32 10.22
N SER A 128 6.35 1.33 10.59
CA SER A 128 6.00 2.30 11.63
C SER A 128 5.00 3.37 11.17
N LEU A 129 4.98 3.71 9.88
CA LEU A 129 4.10 4.74 9.32
C LEU A 129 2.66 4.25 9.12
N LEU A 130 2.43 2.93 9.02
CA LEU A 130 1.13 2.36 8.69
C LEU A 130 0.10 2.47 9.84
N PRO A 131 0.43 2.13 11.11
CA PRO A 131 -0.51 2.27 12.23
C PRO A 131 -1.10 3.67 12.42
N PRO A 132 -0.31 4.77 12.45
CA PRO A 132 -0.88 6.10 12.60
C PRO A 132 -1.73 6.52 11.40
N ALA A 133 -1.36 6.09 10.19
CA ALA A 133 -2.14 6.37 8.98
C ALA A 133 -3.55 5.76 9.05
N PHE A 134 -3.63 4.46 9.36
CA PHE A 134 -4.92 3.77 9.49
C PHE A 134 -5.74 4.24 10.70
N TYR A 135 -5.09 4.62 11.79
CA TYR A 135 -5.76 5.22 12.94
C TYR A 135 -6.47 6.52 12.54
N LEU A 136 -5.78 7.43 11.85
CA LEU A 136 -6.35 8.69 11.37
C LEU A 136 -7.44 8.45 10.32
N PHE A 137 -7.24 7.48 9.43
CA PHE A 137 -8.24 7.09 8.44
C PHE A 137 -9.54 6.63 9.12
N TYR A 138 -9.43 5.68 10.06
CA TYR A 138 -10.56 5.19 10.85
C TYR A 138 -11.28 6.32 11.58
N ARG A 139 -10.53 7.21 12.24
CA ARG A 139 -11.08 8.36 12.97
C ARG A 139 -11.80 9.34 12.04
N GLY A 140 -11.34 9.51 10.80
CA GLY A 140 -11.98 10.34 9.78
C GLY A 140 -13.32 9.74 9.32
N VAL A 141 -13.32 8.46 8.96
CA VAL A 141 -14.55 7.76 8.53
C VAL A 141 -15.58 7.69 9.67
N LYS A 142 -15.13 7.45 10.91
CA LYS A 142 -16.00 7.42 12.09
C LYS A 142 -16.73 8.75 12.30
N GLU A 143 -16.07 9.88 12.05
CA GLU A 143 -16.71 11.19 12.15
C GLU A 143 -17.85 11.36 11.16
N PHE A 144 -17.65 10.98 9.90
CA PHE A 144 -18.72 11.05 8.90
C PHE A 144 -19.92 10.18 9.27
N ALA A 145 -19.68 8.98 9.82
CA ALA A 145 -20.74 8.11 10.29
C ALA A 145 -21.53 8.74 11.47
N GLN A 146 -20.84 9.44 12.37
CA GLN A 146 -21.46 10.13 13.51
C GLN A 146 -22.24 11.37 13.09
N GLU A 147 -21.67 12.20 12.21
CA GLU A 147 -22.34 13.39 11.65
C GLU A 147 -23.64 12.99 10.93
N THR A 148 -23.60 11.94 10.10
CA THR A 148 -24.78 11.42 9.40
C THR A 148 -25.86 10.96 10.37
N ARG A 149 -25.50 10.22 11.42
CA ARG A 149 -26.45 9.76 12.45
C ARG A 149 -27.07 10.92 13.22
N SER A 150 -26.31 12.00 13.46
CA SER A 150 -26.83 13.18 14.17
C SER A 150 -27.84 13.98 13.35
N ARG A 151 -27.69 14.03 12.03
CA ARG A 151 -28.61 14.73 11.12
C ARG A 151 -29.91 13.99 10.83
N SER A 152 -29.95 12.69 11.10
CA SER A 152 -31.14 11.84 10.92
C SER A 152 -32.06 11.79 12.15
N LYS A 153 -31.67 12.44 13.25
CA LYS A 153 -32.47 12.61 14.47
C LYS A 153 -33.03 14.02 14.51
#